data_AF-A0A1W1CCG5-F1
#
_entry.id   AF-A0A1W1CCG5-F1
#
_cell.length_a   1.000
_cell.length_b   1.000
_cell.length_c   1.000
_cell.angle_alpha   90.00
_cell.angle_beta   90.00
_cell.angle_gamma   90.00
#
_symmetry.space_group_name_H-M   'P 1'
#
loop_
_entity.id
_entity.type
_entity.pdbx_description
1 polymer ?
#
loop_
_entity_poly.entity_id
_entity_poly.type
_entity_poly.pdbx_seq_one_letter_code
_entity_poly.pdbx_strand_id
1 'polypeptide(L)'
;MKNYIGIDISKSTIDVYDGKKSYKFENNEVGFKSIVSLVEEIKETVFIFEPTGIYSYDLTEFCDKNSIGCVIVSPKVSRDFARSLKVRSKTDKIDAKVLYKGCKLKNTKH
;
A
#
# COMPACT_ATOMS: atom_id res chain seq x y z
N MET A 1 8.12 12.73 10.42
CA MET A 1 8.65 12.32 9.09
C MET A 1 7.75 11.20 8.64
N LYS A 2 7.10 11.30 7.48
CA LYS A 2 6.04 10.34 7.13
C LYS A 2 6.60 8.95 6.83
N ASN A 3 5.99 7.93 7.45
CA ASN A 3 6.24 6.51 7.23
C ASN A 3 5.31 6.01 6.13
N TYR A 4 5.86 5.61 4.99
CA TYR A 4 5.06 5.11 3.88
C TYR A 4 5.05 3.58 3.88
N ILE A 5 3.88 2.98 3.67
CA ILE A 5 3.71 1.54 3.54
C ILE A 5 3.05 1.26 2.19
N GLY A 6 3.70 0.47 1.34
CA GLY A 6 3.08 -0.03 0.11
C GLY A 6 2.20 -1.23 0.43
N ILE A 7 1.00 -1.29 -0.17
CA ILE A 7 0.02 -2.34 0.08
C ILE A 7 -0.59 -2.79 -1.25
N ASP A 8 -0.56 -4.09 -1.52
CA ASP A 8 -1.29 -4.75 -2.62
C ASP A 8 -2.37 -5.66 -2.02
N ILE A 9 -3.63 -5.42 -2.38
CA ILE A 9 -4.79 -6.06 -1.76
C ILE A 9 -5.39 -7.08 -2.73
N SER A 10 -5.60 -8.28 -2.21
CA SER A 10 -6.37 -9.33 -2.89
C SER A 10 -7.52 -9.80 -2.01
N LYS A 11 -8.38 -10.67 -2.55
CA LYS A 11 -9.55 -11.19 -1.85
C LYS A 11 -9.26 -11.68 -0.43
N SER A 12 -8.17 -12.46 -0.26
CA SER A 12 -7.89 -13.14 1.01
C SER A 12 -6.61 -12.66 1.70
N THR A 13 -5.71 -11.99 0.98
CA THR A 13 -4.43 -11.57 1.54
C THR A 13 -4.08 -10.13 1.18
N ILE A 14 -3.28 -9.52 2.06
CA ILE A 14 -2.68 -8.21 1.90
C ILE A 14 -1.16 -8.41 1.84
N ASP A 15 -0.56 -8.04 0.72
CA ASP A 15 0.89 -8.01 0.56
C ASP A 15 1.39 -6.60 0.92
N VAL A 16 2.38 -6.51 1.81
CA VAL A 16 2.80 -5.25 2.45
C VAL A 16 4.30 -5.05 2.31
N TYR A 17 4.73 -3.82 2.05
CA TYR A 17 6.14 -3.43 2.03
C TYR A 17 6.37 -2.14 2.81
N ASP A 18 7.19 -2.20 3.85
CA ASP A 18 7.47 -1.07 4.76
C ASP A 18 8.63 -0.16 4.30
N GLY A 19 9.19 -0.44 3.12
CA GLY A 19 10.41 0.22 2.62
C GLY A 19 11.70 -0.57 2.88
N LYS A 20 11.66 -1.60 3.73
CA LYS A 20 12.79 -2.48 4.07
C LYS A 20 12.46 -3.94 3.76
N LYS A 21 11.35 -4.45 4.30
CA LYS A 21 10.93 -5.85 4.26
C LYS A 21 9.50 -6.00 3.72
N SER A 22 9.24 -7.16 3.13
CA SER A 22 7.90 -7.56 2.69
C SER A 22 7.23 -8.46 3.73
N TYR A 23 5.92 -8.26 3.89
CA TYR A 23 5.06 -9.00 4.80
C TYR A 23 3.79 -9.44 4.06
N LYS A 24 3.12 -10.46 4.59
CA LYS A 24 1.85 -10.93 4.07
C LYS A 24 0.89 -11.16 5.24
N PHE A 25 -0.29 -10.57 5.15
CA PHE A 25 -1.34 -10.67 6.16
C PHE A 25 -2.65 -11.13 5.53
N GLU A 26 -3.61 -11.50 6.35
CA GLU A 26 -4.97 -11.79 5.90
C GLU A 26 -5.72 -10.50 5.59
N ASN A 27 -6.64 -10.54 4.61
CA ASN A 27 -7.53 -9.41 4.34
C ASN A 27 -8.71 -9.38 5.32
N ASN A 28 -8.41 -9.02 6.56
CA ASN A 28 -9.38 -8.86 7.65
C ASN A 28 -8.85 -7.89 8.72
N GLU A 29 -9.66 -7.60 9.72
CA GLU A 29 -9.30 -6.67 10.81
C GLU A 29 -8.05 -7.09 11.58
N VAL A 30 -7.81 -8.40 11.76
CA VAL A 30 -6.60 -8.92 12.41
C VAL A 30 -5.36 -8.59 11.58
N GLY A 31 -5.44 -8.78 10.27
CA GLY A 31 -4.40 -8.36 9.33
C GLY A 31 -4.14 -6.86 9.39
N PHE A 32 -5.18 -6.02 9.39
CA PHE A 32 -5.02 -4.56 9.47
C PHE A 32 -4.31 -4.12 10.76
N LYS A 33 -4.71 -4.66 11.91
CA LYS A 33 -4.03 -4.41 13.20
C LYS A 33 -2.58 -4.86 13.18
N SER A 34 -2.29 -5.99 12.53
CA SER A 34 -0.92 -6.49 12.38
C SER A 34 -0.06 -5.53 11.54
N ILE A 35 -0.61 -4.93 10.48
CA ILE A 35 0.09 -3.92 9.68
C ILE A 35 0.39 -2.68 10.52
N VAL A 36 -0.58 -2.22 11.31
CA VAL A 36 -0.41 -1.06 12.21
C VAL A 36 0.67 -1.32 13.26
N SER A 37 0.81 -2.56 13.74
CA SER A 37 1.87 -2.91 14.70
C SER A 37 3.29 -2.84 14.12
N LEU A 38 3.44 -2.74 12.79
CA LEU A 38 4.74 -2.55 12.13
C LEU A 38 5.25 -1.11 12.23
N VAL A 39 4.40 -0.15 12.59
CA VAL A 39 4.75 1.28 12.62
C VAL A 39 4.76 1.82 14.04
N GLU A 40 5.78 2.60 14.38
CA GLU A 40 5.93 3.20 15.71
C GLU A 40 4.95 4.37 15.93
N GLU A 41 4.70 5.17 14.88
CA GLU A 41 3.81 6.33 14.93
C GLU A 41 2.73 6.25 13.85
N ILE A 42 1.53 5.83 14.27
CA ILE A 42 0.36 5.66 13.39
C ILE A 42 -0.01 6.97 12.70
N LYS A 43 0.04 8.10 13.41
CA LYS A 43 -0.33 9.43 12.88
C LYS A 43 0.61 9.92 11.76
N GLU A 44 1.86 9.46 11.77
CA GLU A 44 2.84 9.77 10.72
C GLU A 44 2.83 8.71 9.61
N THR A 45 1.94 7.71 9.66
CA THR A 45 1.89 6.62 8.70
C THR A 45 0.93 6.90 7.55
N VAL A 46 1.38 6.54 6.33
CA VAL A 46 0.63 6.66 5.09
C VAL A 46 0.63 5.33 4.35
N PHE A 47 -0.55 4.75 4.14
CA PHE A 47 -0.75 3.55 3.33
C PHE A 47 -0.93 3.92 1.86
N ILE A 48 -0.23 3.23 0.97
CA ILE A 48 -0.27 3.43 -0.47
C ILE A 48 -0.78 2.15 -1.11
N PHE A 49 -1.97 2.20 -1.71
CA PHE A 49 -2.57 1.04 -2.38
C PHE A 49 -3.36 1.44 -3.62
N GLU A 50 -3.50 0.48 -4.53
CA GLU A 50 -4.51 0.54 -5.58
C GLU A 50 -5.80 -0.12 -5.05
N PRO A 51 -6.97 0.52 -5.20
CA PRO A 51 -8.22 -0.06 -4.72
C PRO A 51 -8.67 -1.19 -5.65
N THR A 52 -8.73 -2.41 -5.12
CA THR A 52 -9.16 -3.61 -5.87
C THR A 52 -10.60 -3.98 -5.52
N GLY A 53 -11.58 -3.39 -6.20
CA GLY A 53 -13.01 -3.67 -5.98
C GLY A 53 -13.42 -3.54 -4.50
N ILE A 54 -14.33 -4.39 -4.05
CA ILE A 54 -14.83 -4.39 -2.65
C ILE A 54 -13.74 -4.77 -1.63
N TYR A 55 -12.65 -5.42 -2.04
CA TYR A 55 -11.63 -5.95 -1.12
C TYR A 55 -10.80 -4.86 -0.43
N SER A 56 -10.81 -3.65 -0.97
CA SER A 56 -10.14 -2.48 -0.40
C SER A 56 -11.04 -1.62 0.49
N TYR A 57 -12.34 -1.92 0.54
CA TYR A 57 -13.31 -1.14 1.30
C TYR A 57 -13.02 -1.20 2.81
N ASP A 58 -12.88 -2.41 3.34
CA ASP A 58 -12.64 -2.62 4.78
C ASP A 58 -11.32 -1.98 5.23
N LEU A 59 -10.28 -2.01 4.40
CA LEU A 59 -9.02 -1.32 4.70
C LEU A 59 -9.20 0.21 4.71
N THR A 60 -9.95 0.76 3.77
CA THR A 60 -10.22 2.21 3.69
C THR A 60 -11.00 2.66 4.92
N GLU A 61 -12.06 1.93 5.29
CA GLU A 61 -12.86 2.20 6.47
C GLU A 61 -12.03 2.08 7.76
N PHE A 62 -11.16 1.08 7.84
CA PHE A 62 -10.23 0.91 8.97
C PHE A 62 -9.28 2.10 9.08
N CYS A 63 -8.74 2.60 7.96
CA CYS A 63 -7.84 3.74 7.97
C CYS A 63 -8.56 5.02 8.42
N ASP A 64 -9.76 5.27 7.92
CA ASP A 64 -10.57 6.43 8.32
C ASP A 64 -10.88 6.40 9.83
N LYS A 65 -11.33 5.24 10.35
CA LYS A 65 -11.62 5.04 11.79
C LYS A 65 -10.40 5.29 12.69
N ASN A 66 -9.21 4.98 12.21
CA ASN A 66 -7.97 5.09 12.99
C ASN A 66 -7.13 6.34 12.64
N SER A 67 -7.66 7.25 11.82
CA SER A 67 -6.94 8.44 11.36
C SER A 67 -5.59 8.12 10.70
N ILE A 68 -5.53 7.03 9.93
CA ILE A 68 -4.35 6.60 9.17
C ILE A 68 -4.40 7.27 7.79
N GLY A 69 -3.31 7.92 7.39
CA GLY A 69 -3.24 8.54 6.08
C GLY A 69 -3.29 7.50 4.95
N CYS A 70 -4.03 7.78 3.89
CA CYS A 70 -4.09 6.91 2.70
C CYS A 70 -3.75 7.68 1.42
N VAL A 71 -3.02 7.02 0.53
CA VAL A 71 -2.80 7.43 -0.86
C VAL A 71 -3.35 6.32 -1.75
N ILE A 72 -4.53 6.57 -2.29
CA ILE A 72 -5.21 5.67 -3.21
C ILE A 72 -4.69 5.95 -4.62
N VAL A 73 -4.01 4.96 -5.20
CA VAL A 73 -3.36 5.04 -6.51
C VAL A 73 -4.30 4.47 -7.57
N SER A 74 -4.51 5.18 -8.67
CA SER A 74 -5.31 4.64 -9.77
C SER A 74 -4.55 3.55 -10.55
N PRO A 75 -5.26 2.61 -11.20
CA PRO A 75 -4.63 1.55 -12.00
C PRO A 75 -3.66 2.06 -13.07
N LYS A 76 -3.91 3.26 -13.62
CA LYS A 76 -3.00 3.88 -14.58
C LYS A 76 -1.68 4.27 -13.92
N VAL A 77 -1.73 4.91 -12.76
CA VAL A 77 -0.55 5.40 -12.05
C VAL A 77 0.29 4.23 -11.52
N SER A 78 -0.33 3.18 -11.01
CA SER A 78 0.38 1.98 -10.56
C SER A 78 1.14 1.28 -11.70
N ARG A 79 0.52 1.17 -12.89
CA ARG A 79 1.20 0.70 -14.11
C ARG A 79 2.35 1.61 -14.54
N ASP A 80 2.18 2.92 -14.45
CA ASP A 80 3.25 3.87 -14.77
C ASP A 80 4.41 3.79 -13.77
N PHE A 81 4.15 3.49 -12.49
CA PHE A 81 5.19 3.17 -11.52
C PHE A 81 5.97 1.91 -11.91
N ALA A 82 5.27 0.82 -12.25
CA ALA A 82 5.90 -0.42 -12.67
C ALA A 82 6.83 -0.20 -13.90
N ARG A 83 6.33 0.52 -14.90
CA ARG A 83 7.10 0.90 -16.11
C ARG A 83 8.34 1.73 -15.77
N SER A 84 8.17 2.76 -14.94
CA SER A 84 9.27 3.66 -14.55
C SER A 84 10.36 2.92 -13.77
N LEU A 85 9.98 1.90 -12.99
CA LEU A 85 10.89 1.04 -12.24
C LEU A 85 11.45 -0.13 -13.07
N LYS A 86 11.18 -0.18 -14.39
CA LYS A 86 11.57 -1.28 -15.30
C LYS A 86 11.10 -2.66 -14.82
N VAL A 87 10.04 -2.72 -14.03
CA VAL A 87 9.41 -3.98 -13.60
C VAL A 87 8.57 -4.50 -14.76
N ARG A 88 8.98 -5.63 -15.33
CA ARG A 88 8.27 -6.32 -16.42
C ARG A 88 7.27 -7.32 -15.83
N SER A 89 6.12 -6.85 -15.35
CA SER A 89 5.05 -7.76 -14.91
C SER A 89 3.87 -7.70 -15.87
N LYS A 90 3.52 -8.87 -16.42
CA LYS A 90 2.38 -9.12 -17.33
C LYS A 90 1.08 -9.44 -16.57
N THR A 91 0.85 -8.85 -15.40
CA THR A 91 -0.24 -9.28 -14.51
C THR A 91 -1.05 -8.12 -13.98
N ASP A 92 -2.35 -8.34 -13.75
CA ASP A 92 -3.28 -7.39 -13.13
C ASP A 92 -2.92 -7.04 -11.67
N LYS A 93 -1.97 -7.77 -11.04
CA LYS A 93 -1.46 -7.49 -9.70
C LYS A 93 -0.22 -6.61 -9.73
N ILE A 94 -0.22 -5.57 -8.90
CA ILE A 94 0.90 -4.65 -8.71
C ILE A 94 1.55 -4.92 -7.36
N ASP A 95 2.83 -5.27 -7.36
CA ASP A 95 3.56 -5.55 -6.12
C ASP A 95 3.63 -4.33 -5.17
N ALA A 96 3.42 -4.55 -3.87
CA ALA A 96 3.47 -3.52 -2.83
C ALA A 96 4.76 -2.67 -2.87
N LYS A 97 5.90 -3.26 -3.26
CA LYS A 97 7.19 -2.55 -3.41
C LYS A 97 7.16 -1.55 -4.57
N VAL A 98 6.44 -1.86 -5.65
CA VAL A 98 6.27 -0.96 -6.79
C VAL A 98 5.48 0.27 -6.36
N LEU A 99 4.38 0.08 -5.60
CA LEU A 99 3.57 1.17 -5.07
C LEU A 99 4.37 2.07 -4.14
N TYR A 100 5.08 1.48 -3.17
CA TYR A 100 5.97 2.21 -2.26
C TYR A 100 7.01 3.04 -3.03
N LYS A 101 7.79 2.40 -3.93
CA LYS A 101 8.88 3.05 -4.65
C LYS A 101 8.36 4.13 -5.61
N GLY A 102 7.29 3.84 -6.34
CA GLY A 102 6.70 4.77 -7.29
C GLY A 102 6.16 6.03 -6.62
N CYS A 103 5.46 5.87 -5.50
CA CYS A 103 4.96 6.99 -4.71
C CYS A 103 6.10 7.82 -4.10
N LYS A 104 7.11 7.15 -3.52
CA LYS A 104 8.29 7.82 -2.94
C LYS A 104 9.03 8.67 -3.98
N LEU A 105 9.22 8.16 -5.20
CA LEU A 105 9.88 8.89 -6.29
C LEU A 105 9.10 10.14 -6.75
N LYS A 106 7.76 10.11 -6.72
CA LYS A 106 6.94 11.28 -7.05
C LYS A 106 6.96 12.34 -5.95
N ASN A 107 6.95 11.92 -4.69
CA ASN A 107 6.96 12.84 -3.54
C ASN A 107 8.35 13.41 -3.22
N THR A 108 9.42 12.91 -3.84
CA THR A 108 10.79 13.47 -3.71
C THR A 108 11.14 14.53 -4.75
N LYS A 109 10.28 14.79 -5.73
CA LYS A 109 10.49 15.89 -6.69
C LYS A 109 9.87 17.17 -6.13
N HIS A 110 10.65 17.88 -5.31
CA HIS A 110 10.48 19.32 -5.08
C HIS A 110 11.34 20.08 -6.08
#